data_AF-Q2CBB1-F1
#
_entry.id   AF-Q2CBB1-F1
#
_cell.length_a   1.000
_cell.length_b   1.000
_cell.length_c   1.000
_cell.angle_alpha   90.00
_cell.angle_beta   90.00
_cell.angle_gamma   90.00
#
_symmetry.space_group_name_H-M   'P 1'
#
loop_
_entity.id
_entity.type
_entity.pdbx_description
1 polymer ?
#
loop_
_entity_poly.entity_id
_entity_poly.type
_entity_poly.pdbx_seq_one_letter_code
_entity_poly.pdbx_strand_id
1 'polypeptide(L)'
;MAGRMRIGAVEFEVLPVPGATAEAVMRDEILRRGMSQKVWTWDGAQGRYLIQATQNGAVPLPNGLVFFVPRVAPTGAVGRNDAASARLASRFVSEIGADDITGVLATVTQVVGFPHKTLPLDVFAPLQDVCSYVIHQEIDYALALLRNREDDLSGYLCLPNRVSYHHEVTEVRDQVALDGLLADSPRLRRMEPRFLVPAKIPANREIRKMALSQRIRDTRDALANLPDGPGGAVARDNLERKLRQSRTEWDALGRAA
;
A
#
# COMPACT_ATOMS: atom_id res chain seq x y z
N MET A 1 -18.43 -14.77 2.92
CA MET A 1 -19.37 -14.12 2.00
C MET A 1 -18.62 -13.03 1.24
N ALA A 2 -18.77 -12.96 -0.08
CA ALA A 2 -18.28 -11.82 -0.86
C ALA A 2 -19.15 -10.62 -0.52
N GLY A 3 -18.53 -9.50 -0.12
CA GLY A 3 -19.27 -8.25 0.10
C GLY A 3 -19.78 -7.70 -1.23
N ARG A 4 -20.79 -6.83 -1.20
CA ARG A 4 -21.16 -6.02 -2.36
C ARG A 4 -20.84 -4.56 -2.09
N MET A 5 -20.39 -3.86 -3.13
CA MET A 5 -20.03 -2.45 -3.07
C MET A 5 -20.58 -1.75 -4.31
N ARG A 6 -21.30 -0.65 -4.11
CA ARG A 6 -21.77 0.20 -5.21
C ARG A 6 -20.75 1.30 -5.48
N ILE A 7 -20.40 1.50 -6.75
CA ILE A 7 -19.55 2.59 -7.23
C ILE A 7 -20.26 3.23 -8.40
N GLY A 8 -20.71 4.46 -8.22
CA GLY A 8 -21.52 5.17 -9.21
C GLY A 8 -22.81 4.39 -9.48
N ALA A 9 -23.08 4.13 -10.75
CA ALA A 9 -24.26 3.40 -11.20
C ALA A 9 -24.17 1.86 -11.02
N VAL A 10 -22.97 1.30 -10.76
CA VAL A 10 -22.72 -0.14 -10.86
C VAL A 10 -22.51 -0.77 -9.47
N GLU A 11 -23.08 -1.97 -9.27
CA GLU A 11 -22.84 -2.81 -8.11
C GLU A 11 -21.77 -3.87 -8.41
N PHE A 12 -20.78 -3.99 -7.52
CA PHE A 12 -19.66 -4.92 -7.65
C PHE A 12 -19.67 -5.96 -6.54
N GLU A 13 -19.40 -7.21 -6.90
CA GLU A 13 -18.93 -8.24 -5.96
C GLU A 13 -17.50 -7.90 -5.53
N VAL A 14 -17.23 -7.97 -4.23
CA VAL A 14 -15.90 -7.76 -3.64
C VAL A 14 -15.32 -9.11 -3.28
N LEU A 15 -14.24 -9.47 -3.96
CA LEU A 15 -13.64 -10.81 -3.93
C LEU A 15 -12.17 -10.77 -3.46
N PRO A 16 -11.69 -11.81 -2.79
CA PRO A 16 -10.27 -11.94 -2.47
C PRO A 16 -9.43 -12.15 -3.74
N VAL A 17 -8.17 -11.71 -3.71
CA VAL A 17 -7.24 -11.84 -4.84
C VAL A 17 -6.16 -12.88 -4.51
N PRO A 18 -5.95 -13.91 -5.36
CA PRO A 18 -4.86 -14.86 -5.17
C PRO A 18 -3.49 -14.19 -5.17
N GLY A 19 -2.56 -14.68 -4.34
CA GLY A 19 -1.25 -14.08 -4.11
C GLY A 19 -0.45 -13.75 -5.37
N ALA A 20 -0.38 -14.67 -6.35
CA ALA A 20 0.36 -14.42 -7.60
C ALA A 20 -0.23 -13.25 -8.41
N THR A 21 -1.55 -13.14 -8.49
CA THR A 21 -2.23 -12.00 -9.14
C THR A 21 -2.04 -10.73 -8.32
N ALA A 22 -2.15 -10.81 -6.99
CA ALA A 22 -1.94 -9.66 -6.13
C ALA A 22 -0.52 -9.10 -6.27
N GLU A 23 0.50 -9.95 -6.27
CA GLU A 23 1.89 -9.54 -6.49
C GLU A 23 2.10 -8.93 -7.88
N ALA A 24 1.45 -9.45 -8.91
CA ALA A 24 1.53 -8.88 -10.26
C ALA A 24 0.87 -7.49 -10.34
N VAL A 25 -0.29 -7.31 -9.71
CA VAL A 25 -0.99 -6.01 -9.62
C VAL A 25 -0.16 -4.99 -8.84
N MET A 26 0.47 -5.39 -7.73
CA MET A 26 1.33 -4.52 -6.93
C MET A 26 2.62 -4.08 -7.66
N ARG A 27 2.98 -4.74 -8.76
CA ARG A 27 4.11 -4.34 -9.63
C ARG A 27 3.68 -3.37 -10.75
N ASP A 28 2.39 -3.05 -10.87
CA ASP A 28 1.92 -2.06 -11.83
C ASP A 28 2.62 -0.72 -11.60
N GLU A 29 3.12 -0.12 -12.68
CA GLU A 29 3.97 1.07 -12.57
C GLU A 29 3.22 2.28 -12.01
N ILE A 30 1.95 2.45 -12.36
CA ILE A 30 1.13 3.57 -11.88
C ILE A 30 0.92 3.42 -10.38
N LEU A 31 0.56 2.21 -9.94
CA LEU A 31 0.41 1.93 -8.51
C LEU A 31 1.75 2.11 -7.77
N ARG A 32 2.86 1.61 -8.31
CA ARG A 32 4.19 1.72 -7.69
C ARG A 32 4.62 3.18 -7.48
N ARG A 33 4.31 4.07 -8.42
CA ARG A 33 4.56 5.52 -8.28
C ARG A 33 3.71 6.14 -7.17
N GLY A 34 2.49 5.65 -6.94
CA GLY A 34 1.64 6.07 -5.83
C GLY A 34 1.97 5.41 -4.48
N MET A 35 2.67 4.27 -4.49
CA MET A 35 3.09 3.56 -3.29
C MET A 35 4.24 4.25 -2.56
N SER A 36 5.13 4.94 -3.28
CA SER A 36 6.30 5.60 -2.71
C SER A 36 6.38 7.04 -3.21
N GLN A 37 6.36 8.00 -2.30
CA GLN A 37 6.41 9.42 -2.64
C GLN A 37 7.21 10.22 -1.60
N LYS A 38 7.86 11.29 -2.07
CA LYS A 38 8.52 12.28 -1.21
C LYS A 38 7.45 13.17 -0.58
N VAL A 39 7.41 13.26 0.75
CA VAL A 39 6.31 13.97 1.46
C VAL A 39 6.76 15.20 2.23
N TRP A 40 8.04 15.26 2.61
CA TRP A 40 8.60 16.36 3.39
C TRP A 40 10.12 16.44 3.18
N THR A 41 10.71 17.62 3.33
CA THR A 41 12.16 17.81 3.23
C THR A 41 12.66 18.80 4.29
N TRP A 42 13.89 18.57 4.73
CA TRP A 42 14.71 19.47 5.52
C TRP A 42 15.95 19.84 4.70
N ASP A 43 16.19 21.13 4.50
CA ASP A 43 17.33 21.63 3.72
C ASP A 43 18.50 22.15 4.59
N GLY A 44 18.46 21.88 5.90
CA GLY A 44 19.42 22.40 6.86
C GLY A 44 19.04 23.73 7.51
N ALA A 45 17.98 24.39 7.02
CA ALA A 45 17.45 25.62 7.60
C ALA A 45 15.94 25.60 7.79
N GLN A 46 15.19 25.05 6.83
CA GLN A 46 13.73 25.03 6.83
C GLN A 46 13.17 23.66 6.42
N GLY A 47 12.11 23.28 7.14
CA GLY A 47 11.27 22.13 6.79
C GLY A 47 10.12 22.53 5.88
N ARG A 48 9.85 21.76 4.82
CA ARG A 48 8.66 21.97 3.97
C ARG A 48 8.00 20.67 3.54
N TYR A 49 6.67 20.69 3.46
CA TYR A 49 5.90 19.61 2.84
C TYR A 49 6.07 19.64 1.32
N LEU A 50 6.21 18.46 0.72
CA LEU A 50 6.33 18.28 -0.73
C LEU A 50 4.99 17.88 -1.37
N ILE A 51 3.99 17.59 -0.54
CA ILE A 51 2.62 17.27 -0.92
C ILE A 51 1.65 18.08 -0.07
N GLN A 52 0.39 18.13 -0.47
CA GLN A 52 -0.65 18.79 0.32
C GLN A 52 -0.82 18.08 1.67
N ALA A 53 -0.64 18.82 2.75
CA ALA A 53 -0.85 18.38 4.11
C ALA A 53 -1.97 19.18 4.77
N THR A 54 -2.65 18.57 5.73
CA THR A 54 -3.59 19.26 6.62
C THR A 54 -2.85 20.21 7.57
N GLN A 55 -3.58 21.10 8.24
CA GLN A 55 -3.01 22.02 9.26
C GLN A 55 -2.25 21.28 10.37
N ASN A 56 -2.65 20.05 10.69
CA ASN A 56 -2.00 19.21 11.71
C ASN A 56 -0.84 18.36 11.13
N GLY A 57 -0.35 18.68 9.94
CA GLY A 57 0.76 17.95 9.31
C GLY A 57 0.42 16.54 8.85
N ALA A 58 -0.87 16.19 8.76
CA ALA A 58 -1.32 14.91 8.22
C ALA A 58 -1.34 14.92 6.70
N VAL A 59 -0.71 13.90 6.11
CA VAL A 59 -0.64 13.67 4.68
C VAL A 59 -1.65 12.60 4.25
N PRO A 60 -2.16 12.68 3.00
CA PRO A 60 -3.10 11.70 2.47
C PRO A 60 -2.47 10.34 2.24
N LEU A 61 -3.25 9.29 2.48
CA LEU A 61 -2.96 7.91 2.11
C LEU A 61 -3.98 7.49 1.04
N PRO A 62 -3.67 7.67 -0.25
CA PRO A 62 -4.66 7.49 -1.30
C PRO A 62 -5.10 6.03 -1.44
N ASN A 63 -6.38 5.82 -1.74
CA ASN A 63 -6.84 4.54 -2.28
C ASN A 63 -6.37 4.41 -3.73
N GLY A 64 -6.07 3.20 -4.16
CA GLY A 64 -5.75 2.89 -5.56
C GLY A 64 -6.85 2.09 -6.23
N LEU A 65 -7.01 2.27 -7.54
CA LEU A 65 -7.80 1.40 -8.39
C LEU A 65 -6.95 1.04 -9.61
N VAL A 66 -6.68 -0.25 -9.79
CA VAL A 66 -5.85 -0.74 -10.90
C VAL A 66 -6.71 -1.60 -11.82
N PHE A 67 -6.70 -1.27 -13.11
CA PHE A 67 -7.31 -2.12 -14.14
C PHE A 67 -6.23 -3.04 -14.71
N PHE A 68 -6.39 -4.33 -14.46
CA PHE A 68 -5.37 -5.33 -14.75
C PHE A 68 -6.04 -6.58 -15.32
N VAL A 69 -5.83 -6.84 -16.61
CA VAL A 69 -6.21 -8.11 -17.22
C VAL A 69 -5.00 -9.04 -17.17
N PRO A 70 -5.06 -10.15 -16.41
CA PRO A 70 -3.92 -11.04 -16.27
C PRO A 70 -3.58 -11.74 -17.59
N ARG A 71 -2.29 -11.83 -17.88
CA ARG A 71 -1.71 -12.69 -18.92
C ARG A 71 -0.76 -13.66 -18.24
N VAL A 72 -1.06 -14.95 -18.30
CA VAL A 72 -0.17 -15.98 -17.74
C VAL A 72 0.83 -16.41 -18.82
N ALA A 73 2.11 -16.22 -18.55
CA ALA A 73 3.18 -16.71 -19.42
C ALA A 73 3.31 -18.25 -19.30
N PRO A 74 3.93 -18.93 -20.28
CA PRO A 74 4.18 -20.38 -20.20
C PRO A 74 4.97 -20.81 -18.95
N THR A 75 5.75 -19.90 -18.37
CA THR A 75 6.50 -20.10 -17.12
C THR A 75 5.62 -20.03 -15.86
N GLY A 76 4.30 -19.81 -16.00
CA GLY A 76 3.38 -19.58 -14.89
C GLY A 76 3.42 -18.16 -14.33
N ALA A 77 4.31 -17.29 -14.82
CA ALA A 77 4.38 -15.90 -14.39
C ALA A 77 3.12 -15.12 -14.82
N VAL A 78 2.49 -14.44 -13.87
CA VAL A 78 1.34 -13.56 -14.14
C VAL A 78 1.85 -12.16 -14.50
N GLY A 79 1.56 -11.72 -15.72
CA GLY A 79 1.82 -10.37 -16.22
C GLY A 79 0.55 -9.63 -16.59
N ARG A 80 0.69 -8.40 -17.08
CA ARG A 80 -0.41 -7.56 -17.55
C ARG A 80 -0.63 -7.72 -19.06
N ASN A 81 -1.89 -7.73 -19.49
CA ASN A 81 -2.26 -7.47 -20.88
C ASN A 81 -2.64 -5.98 -21.02
N ASP A 82 -1.73 -5.16 -21.54
CA ASP A 82 -1.91 -3.69 -21.56
C ASP A 82 -3.11 -3.25 -22.40
N ALA A 83 -3.27 -3.80 -23.60
CA ALA A 83 -4.38 -3.44 -24.49
C ALA A 83 -5.74 -3.82 -23.88
N ALA A 84 -5.85 -5.00 -23.28
CA ALA A 84 -7.08 -5.43 -22.61
C ALA A 84 -7.34 -4.62 -21.33
N SER A 85 -6.29 -4.30 -20.57
CA SER A 85 -6.38 -3.47 -19.36
C SER A 85 -6.84 -2.05 -19.65
N ALA A 86 -6.33 -1.44 -20.74
CA ALA A 86 -6.75 -0.11 -21.17
C ALA A 86 -8.23 -0.09 -21.60
N ARG A 87 -8.66 -1.07 -22.39
CA ARG A 87 -10.07 -1.22 -22.77
C ARG A 87 -10.98 -1.41 -21.56
N LEU A 88 -10.55 -2.25 -20.60
CA LEU A 88 -11.28 -2.46 -19.35
C LEU A 88 -11.40 -1.15 -18.54
N ALA A 89 -10.32 -0.38 -18.44
CA ALA A 89 -10.33 0.91 -17.75
C ALA A 89 -11.35 1.88 -18.38
N SER A 90 -11.32 2.05 -19.71
CA SER A 90 -12.25 2.94 -20.42
C SER A 90 -13.71 2.51 -20.24
N ARG A 91 -13.98 1.20 -20.34
CA ARG A 91 -15.33 0.65 -20.09
C ARG A 91 -15.75 0.89 -18.64
N PHE A 92 -14.88 0.61 -17.68
CA PHE A 92 -15.19 0.80 -16.27
C PHE A 92 -15.58 2.25 -15.95
N VAL A 93 -14.82 3.24 -16.43
CA VAL A 93 -15.11 4.67 -16.24
C VAL A 93 -16.47 5.05 -16.84
N SER A 94 -16.75 4.57 -18.06
CA SER A 94 -18.01 4.85 -18.75
C SER A 94 -19.22 4.24 -18.03
N GLU A 95 -19.17 2.96 -17.66
CA GLU A 95 -20.32 2.23 -17.12
C GLU A 95 -20.72 2.69 -15.71
N ILE A 96 -19.75 3.07 -14.87
CA ILE A 96 -20.07 3.65 -13.55
C ILE A 96 -20.66 5.08 -13.66
N GLY A 97 -20.59 5.72 -14.83
CA GLY A 97 -21.05 7.08 -15.07
C GLY A 97 -20.09 8.17 -14.59
N ALA A 98 -18.78 7.95 -14.65
CA ALA A 98 -17.77 8.96 -14.31
C ALA A 98 -17.16 9.58 -15.57
N ASP A 99 -16.78 10.86 -15.51
CA ASP A 99 -16.12 11.54 -16.63
C ASP A 99 -14.69 11.03 -16.84
N ASP A 100 -13.99 10.71 -15.74
CA ASP A 100 -12.60 10.27 -15.75
C ASP A 100 -12.26 9.36 -14.55
N ILE A 101 -11.00 8.94 -14.49
CA ILE A 101 -10.49 8.11 -13.39
C ILE A 101 -10.57 8.81 -12.02
N THR A 102 -10.47 10.14 -12.00
CA THR A 102 -10.53 10.95 -10.78
C THR A 102 -11.93 10.88 -10.16
N GLY A 103 -12.98 10.97 -10.96
CA GLY A 103 -14.37 10.81 -10.54
C GLY A 103 -14.64 9.41 -9.96
N VAL A 104 -14.02 8.38 -10.54
CA VAL A 104 -14.09 7.00 -10.00
C VAL A 104 -13.46 6.93 -8.62
N LEU A 105 -12.24 7.44 -8.47
CA LEU A 105 -11.50 7.40 -7.21
C LEU A 105 -12.19 8.23 -6.13
N ALA A 106 -12.81 9.36 -6.49
CA ALA A 106 -13.64 10.14 -5.58
C ALA A 106 -14.82 9.31 -5.06
N THR A 107 -15.53 8.62 -5.94
CA THR A 107 -16.65 7.74 -5.58
C THR A 107 -16.21 6.59 -4.69
N VAL A 108 -15.12 5.90 -5.05
CA VAL A 108 -14.52 4.85 -4.21
C VAL A 108 -14.20 5.39 -2.82
N THR A 109 -13.58 6.57 -2.76
CA THR A 109 -13.17 7.23 -1.52
C THR A 109 -14.36 7.61 -0.63
N GLN A 110 -15.53 7.93 -1.20
CA GLN A 110 -16.75 8.13 -0.40
C GLN A 110 -17.21 6.85 0.29
N VAL A 111 -17.06 5.69 -0.36
CA VAL A 111 -17.48 4.39 0.20
C VAL A 111 -16.50 3.87 1.24
N VAL A 112 -15.20 3.92 0.95
CA VAL A 112 -14.17 3.29 1.79
C VAL A 112 -13.40 4.28 2.66
N GLY A 113 -13.63 5.58 2.49
CA GLY A 113 -12.99 6.66 3.23
C GLY A 113 -11.62 7.03 2.66
N PHE A 114 -11.12 8.21 3.08
CA PHE A 114 -9.80 8.73 2.72
C PHE A 114 -8.90 8.83 3.95
N PRO A 115 -8.03 7.84 4.19
CA PRO A 115 -7.17 7.87 5.36
C PRO A 115 -6.08 8.94 5.25
N HIS A 116 -5.69 9.48 6.41
CA HIS A 116 -4.58 10.41 6.54
C HIS A 116 -3.68 9.98 7.70
N LYS A 117 -2.40 10.37 7.65
CA LYS A 117 -1.45 10.13 8.73
C LYS A 117 -0.55 11.34 8.95
N THR A 118 -0.46 11.78 10.20
CA THR A 118 0.52 12.78 10.64
C THR A 118 1.94 12.25 10.46
N LEU A 119 2.79 13.04 9.80
CA LEU A 119 4.19 12.69 9.63
C LEU A 119 4.90 12.59 10.99
N PRO A 120 5.70 11.56 11.23
CA PRO A 120 6.44 11.39 12.48
C PRO A 120 7.73 12.22 12.46
N LEU A 121 7.64 13.55 12.32
CA LEU A 121 8.80 14.42 12.16
C LEU A 121 9.78 14.35 13.33
N ASP A 122 9.26 14.22 14.56
CA ASP A 122 10.09 14.10 15.78
C ASP A 122 11.04 12.90 15.76
N VAL A 123 10.68 11.84 15.02
CA VAL A 123 11.52 10.64 14.89
C VAL A 123 12.79 10.93 14.08
N PHE A 124 12.74 11.90 13.18
CA PHE A 124 13.85 12.30 12.30
C PHE A 124 14.51 13.62 12.72
N ALA A 125 13.91 14.35 13.66
CA ALA A 125 14.44 15.61 14.19
C ALA A 125 15.92 15.53 14.62
N PRO A 126 16.44 14.44 15.23
CA PRO A 126 17.86 14.35 15.60
C PRO A 126 18.84 14.49 14.43
N LEU A 127 18.42 14.29 13.18
CA LEU A 127 19.28 14.42 11.99
C LEU A 127 19.41 15.87 11.51
N GLN A 128 18.58 16.80 11.99
CA GLN A 128 18.44 18.15 11.41
C GLN A 128 19.70 19.00 11.54
N ASP A 129 20.46 18.83 12.62
CA ASP A 129 21.67 19.62 12.87
C ASP A 129 22.86 19.17 12.00
N VAL A 130 22.83 17.93 11.51
CA VAL A 130 23.99 17.29 10.85
C VAL A 130 23.77 16.99 9.38
N CYS A 131 22.52 16.95 8.91
CA CYS A 131 22.16 16.54 7.55
C CYS A 131 20.97 17.33 7.00
N SER A 132 20.92 17.43 5.68
CA SER A 132 19.71 17.70 4.90
C SER A 132 19.11 16.37 4.45
N TYR A 133 17.79 16.23 4.45
CA TYR A 133 17.13 14.97 4.09
C TYR A 133 15.71 15.14 3.57
N VAL A 134 15.24 14.13 2.84
CA VAL A 134 13.86 14.00 2.38
C VAL A 134 13.20 12.83 3.09
N ILE A 135 11.97 13.01 3.56
CA ILE A 135 11.15 11.91 4.08
C ILE A 135 10.34 11.33 2.92
N HIS A 136 10.48 10.02 2.73
CA HIS A 136 9.67 9.21 1.83
C HIS A 136 8.57 8.51 2.62
N GLN A 137 7.37 8.51 2.05
CA GLN A 137 6.23 7.73 2.52
C GLN A 137 6.08 6.49 1.64
N GLU A 138 5.96 5.31 2.25
CA GLU A 138 5.64 4.07 1.57
C GLU A 138 4.32 3.48 2.07
N ILE A 139 3.45 3.07 1.15
CA ILE A 139 2.14 2.46 1.46
C ILE A 139 2.13 0.99 1.06
N ASP A 140 1.79 0.13 2.02
CA ASP A 140 1.43 -1.28 1.79
C ASP A 140 -0.09 -1.36 1.67
N TYR A 141 -0.56 -1.91 0.56
CA TYR A 141 -1.98 -2.02 0.24
C TYR A 141 -2.54 -3.41 0.59
N ALA A 142 -3.77 -3.42 1.08
CA ALA A 142 -4.65 -4.58 1.04
C ALA A 142 -5.44 -4.55 -0.27
N LEU A 143 -5.43 -5.66 -1.01
CA LEU A 143 -5.98 -5.74 -2.36
C LEU A 143 -7.26 -6.56 -2.39
N ALA A 144 -8.30 -6.05 -3.05
CA ALA A 144 -9.52 -6.77 -3.34
C ALA A 144 -9.89 -6.63 -4.82
N LEU A 145 -10.52 -7.66 -5.38
CA LEU A 145 -11.09 -7.62 -6.73
C LEU A 145 -12.53 -7.12 -6.64
N LEU A 146 -12.82 -6.04 -7.37
CA LEU A 146 -14.17 -5.63 -7.71
C LEU A 146 -14.56 -6.36 -9.00
N ARG A 147 -15.70 -7.05 -9.01
CA ARG A 147 -16.21 -7.75 -10.19
C ARG A 147 -17.69 -7.49 -10.37
N ASN A 148 -18.07 -7.04 -11.56
CA ASN A 148 -19.44 -7.08 -12.03
C ASN A 148 -19.50 -8.06 -13.22
N ARG A 149 -20.38 -9.06 -13.14
CA ARG A 149 -20.49 -10.11 -14.17
C ARG A 149 -21.43 -9.73 -15.31
N GLU A 150 -22.42 -8.89 -15.03
CA GLU A 150 -23.44 -8.47 -15.99
C GLU A 150 -22.81 -7.59 -17.07
N ASP A 151 -21.97 -6.64 -16.66
CA ASP A 151 -21.29 -5.68 -17.53
C ASP A 151 -19.86 -6.12 -17.89
N ASP A 152 -19.42 -7.30 -17.44
CA ASP A 152 -18.04 -7.80 -17.60
C ASP A 152 -16.98 -6.75 -17.19
N LEU A 153 -17.15 -6.20 -15.98
CA LEU A 153 -16.25 -5.20 -15.40
C LEU A 153 -15.44 -5.79 -14.26
N SER A 154 -14.20 -5.33 -14.16
CA SER A 154 -13.34 -5.65 -13.03
C SER A 154 -12.34 -4.55 -12.74
N GLY A 155 -11.93 -4.45 -11.48
CA GLY A 155 -10.91 -3.52 -11.02
C GLY A 155 -10.32 -3.98 -9.69
N TYR A 156 -9.03 -3.75 -9.48
CA TYR A 156 -8.35 -4.11 -8.25
C TYR A 156 -8.30 -2.91 -7.32
N LEU A 157 -9.10 -2.98 -6.26
CA LEU A 157 -9.18 -1.96 -5.22
C LEU A 157 -8.01 -2.13 -4.24
N CYS A 158 -7.16 -1.11 -4.15
CA CYS A 158 -6.00 -1.04 -3.28
C CYS A 158 -6.33 -0.13 -2.10
N LEU A 159 -6.51 -0.71 -0.91
CA LEU A 159 -6.81 0.03 0.32
C LEU A 159 -5.57 0.14 1.20
N PRO A 160 -5.14 1.35 1.63
CA PRO A 160 -3.99 1.51 2.50
C PRO A 160 -4.13 0.64 3.75
N ASN A 161 -3.14 -0.23 3.97
CA ASN A 161 -3.14 -1.15 5.09
C ASN A 161 -2.11 -0.74 6.16
N ARG A 162 -0.92 -0.38 5.70
CA ARG A 162 0.18 0.12 6.52
C ARG A 162 0.88 1.23 5.77
N VAL A 163 1.43 2.16 6.52
CA VAL A 163 2.31 3.21 6.01
C VAL A 163 3.63 3.17 6.77
N SER A 164 4.73 3.33 6.07
CA SER A 164 6.05 3.54 6.66
C SER A 164 6.68 4.83 6.15
N TYR A 165 7.58 5.37 6.94
CA TYR A 165 8.34 6.56 6.58
C TYR A 165 9.82 6.26 6.74
N HIS A 166 10.65 6.67 5.80
CA HIS A 166 12.10 6.64 5.95
C HIS A 166 12.68 7.96 5.44
N HIS A 167 13.90 8.25 5.85
CA HIS A 167 14.63 9.43 5.38
C HIS A 167 15.65 9.00 4.32
N GLU A 168 15.87 9.89 3.34
CA GLU A 168 16.97 9.86 2.39
C GLU A 168 17.83 11.08 2.66
N VAL A 169 19.07 10.88 3.16
CA VAL A 169 20.02 11.99 3.36
C VAL A 169 20.41 12.54 1.99
N THR A 170 20.19 13.84 1.77
CA THR A 170 20.55 14.53 0.54
C THR A 170 21.88 15.25 0.64
N GLU A 171 22.28 15.66 1.85
CA GLU A 171 23.54 16.33 2.12
C GLU A 171 23.98 16.07 3.57
N VAL A 172 25.26 15.80 3.77
CA VAL A 172 25.87 15.75 5.10
C VAL A 172 26.58 17.08 5.36
N ARG A 173 26.18 17.78 6.42
CA ARG A 173 26.68 19.12 6.77
C ARG A 173 27.80 19.06 7.80
N ASP A 174 27.74 18.08 8.70
CA ASP A 174 28.79 17.78 9.67
C ASP A 174 28.97 16.26 9.80
N GLN A 175 30.05 15.75 9.21
CA GLN A 175 30.36 14.33 9.21
C GLN A 175 30.75 13.81 10.60
N VAL A 176 31.50 14.59 11.38
CA VAL A 176 31.98 14.15 12.71
C VAL A 176 30.81 14.06 13.68
N ALA A 177 29.93 15.06 13.67
CA ALA A 177 28.73 15.05 14.48
C ALA A 177 27.74 13.94 14.03
N LEU A 178 27.59 13.72 12.73
CA LEU A 178 26.79 12.61 12.21
C LEU A 178 27.33 11.25 12.69
N ASP A 179 28.64 11.03 12.60
CA ASP A 179 29.25 9.77 13.03
C ASP A 179 29.08 9.54 14.53
N GLY A 180 29.24 10.58 15.36
CA GLY A 180 28.95 10.53 16.79
C GLY A 180 27.48 10.19 17.08
N LEU A 181 26.55 10.89 16.42
CA LEU A 181 25.11 10.63 16.55
C LEU A 181 24.74 9.19 16.16
N LEU A 182 25.33 8.66 15.10
CA LEU A 182 25.06 7.30 14.62
C LEU A 182 25.75 6.23 15.47
N ALA A 183 26.83 6.55 16.17
CA ALA A 183 27.43 5.66 17.16
C ALA A 183 26.54 5.55 18.40
N ASP A 184 26.01 6.68 18.89
CA ASP A 184 25.11 6.74 20.04
C ASP A 184 23.71 6.19 19.73
N SER A 185 23.24 6.38 18.50
CA SER A 185 21.92 5.94 18.03
C SER A 185 21.99 5.24 16.67
N PRO A 186 22.51 4.00 16.60
CA PRO A 186 22.64 3.25 15.34
C PRO A 186 21.32 3.04 14.59
N ARG A 187 20.20 3.02 15.32
CA ARG A 187 18.85 2.91 14.75
C ARG A 187 18.52 4.03 13.76
N LEU A 188 19.13 5.22 13.89
CA LEU A 188 18.88 6.35 13.01
C LEU A 188 19.26 6.04 11.57
N ARG A 189 20.26 5.18 11.32
CA ARG A 189 20.69 4.78 9.96
C ARG A 189 19.59 4.13 9.13
N ARG A 190 18.67 3.42 9.78
CA ARG A 190 17.61 2.64 9.15
C ARG A 190 16.27 2.92 9.82
N MET A 191 16.12 4.13 10.35
CA MET A 191 14.92 4.51 11.07
C MET A 191 13.74 4.50 10.10
N GLU A 192 12.81 3.59 10.36
CA GLU A 192 11.63 3.39 9.52
C GLU A 192 10.38 3.20 10.40
N PRO A 193 9.82 4.28 11.00
CA PRO A 193 8.57 4.17 11.73
C PRO A 193 7.45 3.64 10.83
N ARG A 194 6.76 2.60 11.31
CA ARG A 194 5.65 1.93 10.59
C ARG A 194 4.36 2.02 11.39
N PHE A 195 3.26 2.31 10.71
CA PHE A 195 1.95 2.47 11.32
C PHE A 195 0.88 1.70 10.58
N LEU A 196 0.01 1.04 11.33
CA LEU A 196 -1.21 0.47 10.76
C LEU A 196 -2.18 1.61 10.43
N VAL A 197 -2.75 1.55 9.23
CA VAL A 197 -3.78 2.51 8.83
C VAL A 197 -5.10 2.06 9.48
N PRO A 198 -5.79 2.90 10.26
CA PRO A 198 -7.06 2.52 10.86
C PRO A 198 -8.17 2.47 9.80
N ALA A 199 -9.06 1.48 9.89
CA ALA A 199 -10.24 1.37 9.05
C ALA A 199 -11.48 1.92 9.78
N LYS A 200 -11.68 3.25 9.69
CA LYS A 200 -12.76 3.94 10.40
C LYS A 200 -14.17 3.61 9.87
N ILE A 201 -14.26 3.09 8.65
CA ILE A 201 -15.52 2.75 7.99
C ILE A 201 -15.66 1.22 7.94
N PRO A 202 -16.84 0.65 8.30
CA PRO A 202 -17.06 -0.79 8.27
C PRO A 202 -16.73 -1.46 6.92
N ALA A 203 -17.12 -0.84 5.80
CA ALA A 203 -16.82 -1.35 4.46
C ALA A 203 -15.31 -1.52 4.24
N ASN A 204 -14.51 -0.51 4.55
CA ASN A 204 -13.05 -0.57 4.46
C ASN A 204 -12.48 -1.70 5.33
N ARG A 205 -12.96 -1.80 6.58
CA ARG A 205 -12.53 -2.82 7.54
C ARG A 205 -12.79 -4.23 7.03
N GLU A 206 -13.99 -4.51 6.53
CA GLU A 206 -14.36 -5.85 6.06
C GLU A 206 -13.64 -6.23 4.75
N ILE A 207 -13.46 -5.29 3.83
CA ILE A 207 -12.67 -5.51 2.61
C ILE A 207 -11.21 -5.84 2.96
N ARG A 208 -10.59 -5.04 3.84
CA ARG A 208 -9.21 -5.26 4.27
C ARG A 208 -9.04 -6.57 5.03
N LYS A 209 -9.99 -6.93 5.90
CA LYS A 209 -10.02 -8.26 6.51
C LYS A 209 -10.04 -9.32 5.41
N MET A 210 -11.02 -9.33 4.52
CA MET A 210 -11.09 -10.32 3.43
C MET A 210 -9.75 -10.47 2.67
N ALA A 211 -9.11 -9.37 2.29
CA ALA A 211 -7.80 -9.38 1.63
C ALA A 211 -6.70 -10.00 2.51
N LEU A 212 -6.64 -9.65 3.80
CA LEU A 212 -5.69 -10.21 4.75
C LEU A 212 -5.95 -11.70 5.03
N SER A 213 -7.21 -12.15 5.09
CA SER A 213 -7.52 -13.59 5.20
C SER A 213 -6.97 -14.35 4.00
N GLN A 214 -7.09 -13.82 2.78
CA GLN A 214 -6.54 -14.46 1.59
C GLN A 214 -5.01 -14.51 1.67
N ARG A 215 -4.35 -13.39 1.99
CA ARG A 215 -2.90 -13.31 2.18
C ARG A 215 -2.40 -14.31 3.23
N ILE A 216 -3.11 -14.46 4.34
CA ILE A 216 -2.79 -15.43 5.40
C ILE A 216 -2.93 -16.88 4.89
N ARG A 217 -3.99 -17.19 4.13
CA ARG A 217 -4.17 -18.52 3.52
C ARG A 217 -3.03 -18.82 2.54
N ASP A 218 -2.79 -17.94 1.57
CA ASP A 218 -1.74 -18.11 0.57
C ASP A 218 -0.35 -18.28 1.21
N THR A 219 -0.07 -17.53 2.29
CA THR A 219 1.20 -17.64 3.01
C THR A 219 1.33 -18.98 3.75
N ARG A 220 0.24 -19.50 4.32
CA ARG A 220 0.23 -20.83 4.96
C ARG A 220 0.42 -21.94 3.93
N ASP A 221 -0.25 -21.84 2.79
CA ASP A 221 -0.13 -22.80 1.71
C ASP A 221 1.29 -22.79 1.13
N ALA A 222 1.90 -21.60 0.98
CA ALA A 222 3.30 -21.47 0.58
C ALA A 222 4.26 -22.12 1.60
N LEU A 223 4.05 -21.88 2.90
CA LEU A 223 4.86 -22.51 3.97
C LEU A 223 4.77 -24.03 3.98
N ALA A 224 3.58 -24.58 3.69
CA ALA A 224 3.35 -26.03 3.63
C ALA A 224 4.03 -26.68 2.42
N ASN A 225 4.22 -25.93 1.34
CA ASN A 225 4.80 -26.41 0.08
C ASN A 225 6.26 -25.99 -0.13
N LEU A 226 6.95 -25.49 0.92
CA LEU A 226 8.35 -25.09 0.81
C LEU A 226 9.25 -26.33 0.62
N PRO A 227 10.21 -26.29 -0.33
CA PRO A 227 11.21 -27.33 -0.47
C PRO A 227 12.19 -27.31 0.70
N ASP A 228 12.75 -28.47 1.02
CA ASP A 228 13.82 -28.59 2.02
C ASP A 228 15.15 -28.02 1.51
N GLY A 229 16.01 -27.60 2.43
CA GLY A 229 17.37 -27.11 2.15
C GLY A 229 17.62 -25.63 2.53
N PRO A 230 18.85 -25.11 2.31
CA PRO A 230 19.24 -23.77 2.77
C PRO A 230 18.37 -22.63 2.22
N GLY A 231 17.97 -22.70 0.95
CA GLY A 231 17.04 -21.75 0.35
C GLY A 231 15.62 -21.84 0.93
N GLY A 232 15.19 -23.05 1.30
CA GLY A 232 13.93 -23.31 1.98
C GLY A 232 13.88 -22.72 3.39
N ALA A 233 14.98 -22.78 4.15
CA ALA A 233 15.08 -22.18 5.48
C ALA A 233 14.93 -20.66 5.44
N VAL A 234 15.65 -19.97 4.55
CA VAL A 234 15.51 -18.52 4.36
C VAL A 234 14.10 -18.13 3.90
N ALA A 235 13.51 -18.91 2.98
CA ALA A 235 12.15 -18.69 2.53
C ALA A 235 11.13 -18.89 3.66
N ARG A 236 11.33 -19.90 4.52
CA ARG A 236 10.49 -20.17 5.70
C ARG A 236 10.51 -18.99 6.66
N ASP A 237 11.68 -18.49 7.03
CA ASP A 237 11.80 -17.34 7.94
C ASP A 237 11.09 -16.09 7.40
N ASN A 238 11.20 -15.85 6.09
CA ASN A 238 10.54 -14.73 5.42
C ASN A 238 9.01 -14.89 5.40
N LEU A 239 8.51 -16.07 5.05
CA LEU A 239 7.07 -16.35 5.01
C LEU A 239 6.45 -16.36 6.41
N GLU A 240 7.15 -16.88 7.43
CA GLU A 240 6.68 -16.81 8.81
C GLU A 240 6.61 -15.38 9.33
N ARG A 241 7.59 -14.54 8.98
CA ARG A 241 7.55 -13.10 9.30
C ARG A 241 6.36 -12.42 8.62
N LYS A 242 6.12 -12.70 7.33
CA LYS A 242 4.96 -12.21 6.56
C LYS A 242 3.64 -12.67 7.19
N LEU A 243 3.57 -13.92 7.66
CA LEU A 243 2.41 -14.49 8.32
C LEU A 243 2.14 -13.82 9.67
N ARG A 244 3.15 -13.66 10.52
CA ARG A 244 3.04 -12.94 11.80
C ARG A 244 2.55 -11.51 11.58
N GLN A 245 3.14 -10.81 10.61
CA GLN A 245 2.75 -9.46 10.26
C GLN A 245 1.27 -9.39 9.82
N SER A 246 0.84 -10.25 8.90
CA SER A 246 -0.53 -10.26 8.39
C SER A 246 -1.56 -10.55 9.50
N ARG A 247 -1.19 -11.36 10.51
CA ARG A 247 -2.03 -11.60 11.70
C ARG A 247 -2.15 -10.37 12.59
N THR A 248 -1.02 -9.68 12.87
CA THR A 248 -1.05 -8.43 13.62
C THR A 248 -1.95 -7.39 12.96
N GLU A 249 -1.87 -7.27 11.64
CA GLU A 249 -2.73 -6.39 10.83
C GLU A 249 -4.20 -6.78 10.94
N TRP A 250 -4.51 -8.07 10.83
CA TRP A 250 -5.86 -8.61 10.98
C TRP A 250 -6.44 -8.30 12.37
N ASP A 251 -5.68 -8.55 13.43
CA ASP A 251 -6.12 -8.36 14.82
C ASP A 251 -6.33 -6.87 15.14
N ALA A 252 -5.53 -5.98 14.54
CA ALA A 252 -5.71 -4.55 14.68
C ALA A 252 -7.02 -4.06 14.06
N LEU A 253 -7.44 -4.64 12.93
CA LEU A 253 -8.75 -4.37 12.33
C LEU A 253 -9.91 -4.87 13.19
N GLY A 254 -9.71 -5.92 14.00
CA GLY A 254 -10.70 -6.41 14.95
C GLY A 254 -10.90 -5.50 16.17
N ARG A 255 -9.84 -4.79 16.59
CA ARG A 255 -9.83 -3.92 17.78
C ARG A 255 -10.23 -2.46 17.51
N ALA A 256 -10.21 -2.02 16.26
CA ALA A 256 -10.53 -0.65 15.86
C ALA A 256 -12.05 -0.35 15.77
N ALA A 257 -12.84 -0.84 16.74
CA ALA A 257 -14.27 -0.57 16.84
C ALA A 257 -14.54 0.64 17.73
#